data_AF-A0A0D3C2X2-F1
#
_entry.id   AF-A0A0D3C2X2-F1
#
_cell.length_a   1.000
_cell.length_b   1.000
_cell.length_c   1.000
_cell.angle_alpha   90.00
_cell.angle_beta   90.00
_cell.angle_gamma   90.00
#
_symmetry.space_group_name_H-M   'P 1'
#
loop_
_entity.id
_entity.type
_entity.pdbx_description
1 polymer ?
#
loop_
_entity_poly.entity_id
_entity_poly.type
_entity_poly.pdbx_seq_one_letter_code
_entity_poly.pdbx_strand_id
1 'polypeptide(L)'
;MPLGNYTLRVDEGIAVRVCHYDESDPLPVHQEEKVFYTEEDYREFLGRRGWTCLREFDGGFRNIDGMVRNVDSMDDLQPGVLYRGMR
;
A
#
# COMPACT_ATOMS: atom_id res chain seq x y z
N MET A 1 -24.85 32.27 -3.75
CA MET A 1 -23.62 31.89 -3.04
C MET A 1 -22.43 32.42 -3.83
N PRO A 2 -21.39 33.01 -3.22
CA PRO A 2 -20.24 33.49 -3.98
C PRO A 2 -19.44 32.31 -4.54
N LEU A 3 -19.04 32.42 -5.80
CA LEU A 3 -18.14 31.50 -6.50
C LEU A 3 -16.70 31.75 -6.01
N GLY A 4 -16.41 31.32 -4.78
CA GLY A 4 -15.04 31.27 -4.27
C GLY A 4 -14.32 30.08 -4.90
N ASN A 5 -13.08 30.27 -5.36
CA ASN A 5 -12.23 29.16 -5.73
C ASN A 5 -11.93 28.34 -4.47
N TYR A 6 -12.58 27.18 -4.34
CA TYR A 6 -12.27 26.21 -3.31
C TYR A 6 -11.13 25.33 -3.82
N THR A 7 -9.92 25.58 -3.34
CA THR A 7 -8.80 24.65 -3.53
C THR A 7 -8.96 23.55 -2.48
N LEU A 8 -9.57 22.44 -2.87
CA LEU A 8 -9.61 21.23 -2.04
C LEU A 8 -8.18 20.67 -1.96
N ARG A 9 -7.47 21.01 -0.89
CA ARG A 9 -6.23 20.32 -0.51
C ARG A 9 -6.63 18.93 -0.04
N VAL A 10 -6.70 17.99 -0.96
CA VAL A 10 -6.68 16.56 -0.61
C VAL A 10 -5.27 16.33 -0.08
N ASP A 11 -5.15 15.94 1.20
CA ASP A 11 -3.87 15.58 1.80
C ASP A 11 -3.12 14.59 0.88
N GLU A 12 -1.80 14.76 0.78
CA GLU A 12 -0.91 14.03 -0.12
C GLU A 12 -0.83 12.56 0.36
N GLY A 13 -1.83 11.75 0.00
CA GLY A 13 -1.93 10.35 0.39
C GLY A 13 -0.79 9.51 -0.19
N ILE A 14 -0.42 8.44 0.51
CA ILE A 14 0.65 7.53 0.08
C ILE A 14 0.04 6.46 -0.82
N ALA A 15 0.37 6.54 -2.11
CA ALA A 15 -0.08 5.60 -3.13
C ALA A 15 0.89 4.41 -3.25
N VAL A 16 0.47 3.24 -2.81
CA VAL A 16 1.26 2.00 -2.90
C VAL A 16 0.57 0.96 -3.77
N ARG A 17 1.34 0.04 -4.31
CA ARG A 17 0.80 -1.09 -5.08
C ARG A 17 0.83 -2.33 -4.21
N VAL A 18 -0.25 -3.09 -4.15
CA VAL A 18 -0.32 -4.33 -3.36
C VAL A 18 -0.65 -5.52 -4.26
N CYS A 19 0.20 -6.55 -4.23
CA CYS A 19 0.00 -7.82 -4.92
C CYS A 19 -0.91 -8.75 -4.10
N HIS A 20 -1.94 -9.27 -4.76
CA HIS A 20 -2.77 -10.36 -4.27
C HIS A 20 -2.30 -11.69 -4.86
N TYR A 21 -2.09 -12.67 -3.99
CA TYR A 21 -1.94 -14.08 -4.34
C TYR A 21 -3.23 -14.78 -3.95
N ASP A 22 -3.97 -15.28 -4.95
CA ASP A 22 -5.09 -16.17 -4.69
C ASP A 22 -4.53 -17.60 -4.68
N GLU A 23 -4.76 -18.36 -3.62
CA GLU A 23 -4.26 -19.74 -3.49
C GLU A 23 -4.79 -20.68 -4.59
N SER A 24 -5.75 -20.22 -5.40
CA SER A 24 -6.32 -20.97 -6.52
C SER A 24 -5.61 -20.78 -7.86
N ASP A 25 -4.72 -19.78 -8.03
CA ASP A 25 -4.07 -19.49 -9.31
C ASP A 25 -2.57 -19.17 -9.14
N PRO A 26 -1.64 -19.83 -9.86
CA PRO A 26 -0.19 -19.63 -9.72
C PRO A 26 0.33 -18.31 -10.33
N LEU A 27 -0.56 -17.43 -10.79
CA LEU A 27 -0.24 -16.13 -11.36
C LEU A 27 -0.52 -15.03 -10.32
N PRO A 28 0.32 -13.98 -10.19
CA PRO A 28 -0.03 -12.80 -9.40
C PRO A 28 -1.20 -12.10 -10.11
N VAL A 29 -2.44 -12.46 -9.78
CA VAL A 29 -3.61 -12.12 -10.61
C VAL A 29 -4.05 -10.67 -10.43
N HIS A 30 -3.72 -10.02 -9.31
CA HIS A 30 -4.11 -8.62 -9.06
C HIS A 30 -3.03 -7.81 -8.36
N GLN A 31 -2.55 -6.76 -9.03
CA GLN A 31 -1.90 -5.62 -8.37
C GLN A 31 -2.97 -4.55 -8.20
N GLU A 32 -3.32 -4.25 -6.95
CA GLU A 32 -4.24 -3.15 -6.62
C GLU A 32 -3.42 -1.93 -6.20
N GLU A 33 -3.63 -0.79 -6.84
CA GLU A 33 -3.10 0.47 -6.35
C GLU A 33 -4.02 1.01 -5.26
N LYS A 34 -3.45 1.20 -4.06
CA LYS A 34 -4.16 1.65 -2.88
C LYS A 34 -3.51 2.92 -2.38
N VAL A 35 -4.33 3.95 -2.17
CA VAL A 35 -3.90 5.23 -1.61
C VAL A 35 -4.35 5.29 -0.16
N PHE A 36 -3.41 5.45 0.75
CA PHE A 36 -3.66 5.65 2.16
C PHE A 36 -3.57 7.13 2.49
N TYR A 37 -4.62 7.65 3.12
CA TYR A 37 -4.68 9.06 3.55
C TYR A 37 -4.42 9.20 5.05
N THR A 38 -4.67 8.14 5.83
CA THR A 38 -4.46 8.08 7.27
C THR A 38 -3.96 6.70 7.69
N GLU A 39 -3.28 6.61 8.82
CA GLU A 39 -2.86 5.32 9.40
C GLU A 39 -4.07 4.45 9.78
N GLU A 40 -5.22 5.04 10.06
CA GLU A 40 -6.47 4.32 10.28
C GLU A 40 -6.93 3.57 9.03
N ASP A 41 -6.89 4.19 7.84
CA ASP A 41 -7.22 3.50 6.58
C ASP A 41 -6.26 2.33 6.32
N TYR A 42 -4.98 2.50 6.65
CA TYR A 42 -3.98 1.43 6.54
C TYR A 42 -4.32 0.23 7.42
N ARG A 43 -4.57 0.47 8.72
CA ARG A 43 -4.93 -0.59 9.67
C ARG A 43 -6.27 -1.24 9.32
N GLU A 44 -7.24 -0.46 8.88
CA GLU A 44 -8.53 -0.99 8.43
C GLU A 44 -8.37 -1.85 7.17
N PHE A 45 -7.54 -1.43 6.22
CA PHE A 45 -7.25 -2.20 5.01
C PHE A 45 -6.57 -3.55 5.33
N LEU A 46 -5.57 -3.53 6.22
CA LEU A 46 -4.95 -4.75 6.76
C LEU A 46 -6.01 -5.65 7.41
N GLY A 47 -6.81 -5.11 8.34
CA GLY A 47 -7.84 -5.84 9.07
C GLY A 47 -8.96 -6.41 8.19
N ARG A 48 -9.44 -5.64 7.20
CA ARG A 48 -10.46 -6.08 6.23
C ARG A 48 -9.99 -7.27 5.39
N ARG A 49 -8.69 -7.35 5.11
CA ARG A 49 -8.07 -8.43 4.33
C ARG A 49 -7.50 -9.55 5.20
N GLY A 50 -7.52 -9.40 6.53
CA GLY A 50 -6.93 -10.36 7.47
C GLY A 50 -5.39 -10.36 7.44
N TRP A 51 -4.78 -9.26 7.02
CA TRP A 51 -3.32 -9.10 7.01
C TRP A 51 -2.85 -8.47 8.32
N THR A 52 -1.68 -8.89 8.78
CA THR A 52 -1.01 -8.34 9.96
C THR A 52 -0.09 -7.19 9.59
N CYS A 53 0.58 -7.26 8.44
CA CYS A 53 1.48 -6.22 7.94
C CYS A 53 1.64 -6.33 6.41
N LEU A 54 2.12 -5.26 5.78
CA LEU A 54 2.57 -5.31 4.39
C LEU A 54 4.06 -5.65 4.36
N ARG A 55 4.50 -6.36 3.33
CA ARG A 55 5.92 -6.67 3.10
C ARG A 55 6.31 -6.22 1.71
N GLU A 56 7.43 -5.53 1.58
CA GLU A 56 7.95 -5.13 0.27
C GLU A 56 8.18 -6.36 -0.61
N PHE A 57 7.68 -6.30 -1.84
CA PHE A 57 7.86 -7.35 -2.83
C PHE A 57 9.18 -7.11 -3.58
N ASP A 58 10.00 -8.15 -3.71
CA ASP A 58 11.32 -8.16 -4.35
C ASP A 58 11.24 -8.05 -5.90
N GLY A 59 10.39 -7.15 -6.41
CA GLY A 59 10.02 -7.08 -7.82
C GLY A 59 10.59 -5.89 -8.60
N GLY A 60 11.42 -5.03 -8.00
CA GLY A 60 11.92 -3.85 -8.71
C GLY A 60 12.95 -3.00 -7.97
N PHE A 61 14.22 -3.21 -8.32
CA PHE A 61 15.27 -2.19 -8.47
C PHE A 61 15.65 -1.24 -7.31
N ARG A 62 15.37 -1.52 -6.02
CA ARG A 62 15.85 -0.61 -4.95
C ARG A 62 16.44 -1.17 -3.66
N ASN A 63 16.61 -2.48 -3.51
CA ASN A 63 17.21 -3.02 -2.28
C ASN A 63 18.67 -3.40 -2.54
N ILE A 64 19.56 -2.40 -2.49
CA ILE A 64 21.02 -2.58 -2.55
C ILE A 64 21.55 -3.25 -1.26
N ASP A 65 20.65 -3.61 -0.33
CA ASP A 65 20.88 -4.41 0.86
C ASP A 65 19.69 -5.39 0.95
N GLY A 66 19.93 -6.71 0.87
CA GLY A 66 18.92 -7.76 0.68
C GLY A 66 17.94 -7.99 1.85
N MET A 67 17.55 -6.94 2.56
CA MET A 67 16.65 -6.98 3.69
C MET A 67 15.24 -6.62 3.25
N VAL A 68 14.40 -7.64 3.08
CA VAL A 68 12.97 -7.47 2.84
C VAL A 68 12.34 -6.83 4.09
N ARG A 69 11.86 -5.58 4.01
CA ARG A 69 11.23 -4.91 5.16
C ARG A 69 9.75 -5.20 5.26
N ASN A 70 9.30 -5.34 6.50
CA ASN A 70 7.91 -5.44 6.88
C ASN A 70 7.45 -4.04 7.28
N VAL A 71 6.46 -3.52 6.56
CA VAL A 71 5.78 -2.27 6.84
C VAL A 71 4.69 -2.53 7.86
N ASP A 72 4.90 -2.06 9.08
CA ASP A 72 3.92 -2.14 10.16
C ASP A 72 3.05 -0.86 10.25
N SER A 73 3.55 0.26 9.72
CA SER A 73 2.87 1.57 9.76
C SER A 73 2.93 2.26 8.40
N MET A 74 1.97 3.16 8.17
CA MET A 74 1.86 3.98 6.97
C MET A 74 3.14 4.82 6.70
N ASP A 75 3.89 5.20 7.73
CA ASP A 75 5.13 6.00 7.57
C ASP A 75 6.24 5.25 6.81
N ASP A 76 6.24 3.92 6.90
CA ASP A 76 7.21 3.06 6.19
C ASP A 76 6.76 2.72 4.76
N LEU A 77 5.54 3.14 4.37
CA LEU A 77 5.04 2.98 3.01
C LEU A 77 5.72 3.96 2.07
N GLN A 78 6.23 3.42 0.97
CA GLN A 78 6.86 4.19 -0.09
C GLN A 78 5.97 4.23 -1.33
N PRO A 79 5.76 5.43 -1.90
CA PRO A 79 4.95 5.55 -3.09
C PRO A 79 5.60 4.81 -4.27
N GLY A 80 4.79 4.05 -5.00
CA GLY A 80 5.24 3.27 -6.15
C GLY A 80 6.00 1.99 -5.79
N VAL A 81 6.15 1.63 -4.51
CA VAL A 81 6.64 0.31 -4.11
C VAL A 81 5.50 -0.71 -4.17
N LEU A 82 5.87 -1.94 -4.51
CA LEU A 82 4.97 -3.08 -4.54
C LEU A 82 5.07 -3.83 -3.22
N TYR A 83 3.94 -4.03 -2.56
CA TYR A 83 3.84 -4.73 -1.30
C TYR A 83 3.04 -6.02 -1.47
N ARG A 84 3.22 -6.97 -0.56
CA ARG A 84 2.36 -8.13 -0.40
C ARG A 84 1.80 -8.16 1.02
N GLY A 85 0.53 -8.52 1.14
CA GLY A 85 -0.07 -8.78 2.45
C GLY A 85 0.57 -9.99 3.11
N MET A 86 0.99 -9.85 4.35
CA MET A 86 1.37 -10.97 5.21
C MET A 86 0.19 -11.24 6.15
N ARG A 87 -0.22 -12.51 6.26
CA ARG A 87 -1.15 -12.95 7.31
C ARG A 87 -0.34 -13.39 8.53
#